data_AF-A0A2U1PXW7-F1
#
_entry.id   AF-A0A2U1PXW7-F1
#
_cell.length_a   1.000
_cell.length_b   1.000
_cell.length_c   1.000
_cell.angle_alpha   90.00
_cell.angle_beta   90.00
_cell.angle_gamma   90.00
#
_symmetry.space_group_name_H-M   'P 1'
#
loop_
_entity.id
_entity.type
_entity.pdbx_description
1 polymer ?
#
loop_
_entity_poly.entity_id
_entity_poly.type
_entity_poly.pdbx_seq_one_letter_code
_entity_poly.pdbx_strand_id
1 'polypeptide(L)'
;MDRWPGLYSKEVIRNCVVRDRIQPDGSEGMGLNNNWRIEATTVESISEMQDVQEMLSKVCFSGGKDNWVWEADSSGVFSVASVKKLLQLGRNLQSNNEMRWASWVPIKVNIFMWRLEKDRISIRLALLKRNISIPDSSFPLCEATPESAWHLFVHCGYSFGVWQTVWSWCRIAQPMVSNIH
;
A
#
# COMPACT_ATOMS: atom_id res chain seq x y z
N MET A 1 -3.51 12.48 -1.78
CA MET A 1 -4.93 12.37 -1.43
C MET A 1 -5.26 13.59 -0.60
N ASP A 2 -6.20 14.40 -1.06
CA ASP A 2 -6.62 15.59 -0.34
C ASP A 2 -7.39 15.14 0.92
N ARG A 3 -7.07 15.71 2.09
CA ARG A 3 -7.60 15.25 3.38
C ARG A 3 -9.07 15.60 3.58
N TRP A 4 -9.53 16.72 3.02
CA TRP A 4 -10.91 17.21 3.14
C TRP A 4 -11.50 17.72 1.81
N PRO A 5 -11.67 16.83 0.81
CA PRO A 5 -12.14 17.22 -0.52
C PRO A 5 -13.56 17.79 -0.50
N GLY A 6 -14.43 17.28 0.39
CA GLY A 6 -15.82 17.74 0.51
C GLY A 6 -15.89 19.18 1.01
N LEU A 7 -15.14 19.53 2.06
CA LEU A 7 -15.05 20.89 2.58
C LEU A 7 -14.45 21.86 1.57
N TYR A 8 -13.36 21.46 0.88
CA TYR A 8 -12.71 22.33 -0.09
C TYR A 8 -13.61 22.65 -1.29
N SER A 9 -14.40 21.66 -1.74
CA SER A 9 -15.35 21.85 -2.85
C SER A 9 -16.46 22.88 -2.58
N LYS A 10 -16.73 23.16 -1.29
CA LYS A 10 -17.76 24.09 -0.84
C LYS A 10 -17.23 25.52 -0.66
N GLU A 11 -15.95 25.76 -0.95
CA GLU A 11 -15.36 27.11 -0.96
C GLU A 11 -15.91 27.95 -2.11
N VAL A 12 -16.40 29.13 -1.76
CA VAL A 12 -16.87 30.14 -2.71
C VAL A 12 -15.69 30.98 -3.21
N ILE A 13 -14.71 31.28 -2.34
CA ILE A 13 -13.55 32.12 -2.62
C ILE A 13 -12.36 31.25 -3.00
N ARG A 14 -12.11 31.11 -4.31
CA ARG A 14 -11.04 30.24 -4.85
C ARG A 14 -9.62 30.55 -4.38
N ASN A 15 -9.37 31.78 -3.92
CA ASN A 15 -8.05 32.24 -3.47
C ASN A 15 -7.98 32.50 -1.96
N CYS A 16 -8.90 31.94 -1.18
CA CYS A 16 -8.80 32.05 0.28
C CYS A 16 -7.56 31.30 0.79
N VAL A 17 -7.07 31.71 1.96
CA VAL A 17 -6.14 30.92 2.74
C VAL A 17 -6.79 30.48 4.05
N VAL A 18 -6.26 29.43 4.68
CA VAL A 18 -6.77 28.91 5.96
C VAL A 18 -6.86 30.01 7.03
N ARG A 19 -5.89 30.95 7.02
CA ARG A 19 -5.90 32.12 7.92
C ARG A 19 -7.17 32.96 7.83
N ASP A 20 -7.79 33.06 6.66
CA ASP A 20 -9.00 33.87 6.45
C ASP A 20 -10.26 33.21 7.04
N ARG A 21 -10.16 31.91 7.37
CA ARG A 21 -11.28 31.05 7.79
C ARG A 21 -11.20 30.64 9.25
N ILE A 22 -10.14 31.03 9.97
CA ILE A 22 -9.93 30.69 11.38
C ILE A 22 -10.05 31.91 12.29
N GLN A 23 -10.46 31.69 13.52
CA GLN A 23 -10.51 32.68 14.60
C GLN A 23 -10.14 32.02 15.94
N PRO A 24 -9.69 32.77 16.95
CA PRO A 24 -9.51 32.24 18.30
C PRO A 24 -10.85 31.72 18.85
N ASP A 25 -10.85 30.51 19.43
CA ASP A 25 -12.07 29.85 19.94
C ASP A 25 -12.30 30.07 21.44
N GLY A 26 -11.71 31.13 22.01
CA GLY A 26 -11.77 31.46 23.45
C GLY A 26 -10.96 30.54 24.37
N SER A 27 -10.61 29.33 23.91
CA SER A 27 -9.52 28.50 24.42
C SER A 27 -8.19 28.89 23.74
N GLU A 28 -7.03 28.38 24.19
CA GLU A 28 -5.74 28.63 23.51
C GLU A 28 -5.71 28.15 22.04
N GLY A 29 -6.71 27.35 21.62
CA GLY A 29 -6.86 26.83 20.27
C GLY A 29 -7.55 27.78 19.28
N MET A 30 -7.68 27.28 18.05
CA MET A 30 -8.34 27.97 16.95
C MET A 30 -9.64 27.25 16.58
N GLY A 31 -10.60 28.02 16.08
CA GLY A 31 -11.88 27.55 15.55
C GLY A 31 -12.14 28.13 14.17
N LEU A 32 -13.09 27.54 13.45
CA LEU A 32 -13.55 28.10 12.19
C LEU A 32 -14.40 29.35 12.44
N ASN A 33 -14.20 30.39 11.63
CA ASN A 33 -14.97 31.62 11.75
C ASN A 33 -16.37 31.50 11.12
N ASN A 34 -17.23 32.49 11.38
CA ASN A 34 -18.60 32.49 10.87
C ASN A 34 -18.69 32.50 9.34
N ASN A 35 -17.64 32.94 8.63
CA ASN A 35 -17.58 32.93 7.17
C ASN A 35 -17.34 31.53 6.59
N TRP A 36 -17.04 30.55 7.45
CA TRP A 36 -16.79 29.15 7.09
C TRP A 36 -17.71 28.17 7.83
N ARG A 37 -18.92 28.61 8.16
CA ARG A 37 -19.97 27.71 8.65
C ARG A 37 -20.60 26.97 7.47
N ILE A 38 -19.93 25.91 7.03
CA ILE A 38 -20.50 25.01 6.03
C ILE A 38 -21.60 24.18 6.70
N GLU A 39 -22.82 24.26 6.19
CA GLU A 39 -23.87 23.31 6.56
C GLU A 39 -23.47 21.92 6.04
N ALA A 40 -22.91 21.12 6.94
CA ALA A 40 -22.55 19.74 6.67
C ALA A 40 -23.81 18.88 6.76
N THR A 41 -24.42 18.58 5.61
CA THR A 41 -25.65 17.78 5.50
C THR A 41 -25.39 16.30 5.25
N THR A 42 -24.23 15.96 4.69
CA THR A 42 -23.79 14.59 4.42
C THR A 42 -22.90 14.08 5.55
N VAL A 43 -22.93 12.78 5.84
CA VAL A 43 -22.08 12.14 6.87
C VAL A 43 -20.60 12.42 6.63
N GLU A 44 -20.15 12.39 5.37
CA GLU A 44 -18.78 12.64 4.97
C GLU A 44 -18.35 14.06 5.32
N SER A 45 -19.13 15.07 4.89
CA SER A 45 -18.86 16.48 5.23
C SER A 45 -18.87 16.74 6.74
N ILE A 46 -19.73 16.05 7.50
CA ILE A 46 -19.79 16.19 8.97
C ILE A 46 -18.51 15.62 9.59
N SER A 47 -18.06 14.44 9.14
CA SER A 47 -16.82 13.83 9.61
C SER A 47 -15.60 14.68 9.27
N GLU A 48 -15.54 15.24 8.05
CA GLU A 48 -14.46 16.15 7.66
C GLU A 48 -14.46 17.41 8.54
N MET A 49 -15.64 17.96 8.83
CA MET A 49 -15.78 19.15 9.69
C MET A 49 -15.28 18.87 11.12
N GLN A 50 -15.60 17.70 11.67
CA GLN A 50 -15.13 17.28 12.99
C GLN A 50 -13.60 17.12 13.03
N ASP A 51 -13.00 16.51 12.01
CA ASP A 51 -11.53 16.36 11.91
C ASP A 51 -10.82 17.72 11.83
N VAL A 52 -11.37 18.67 11.05
CA VAL A 52 -10.82 20.05 10.99
C VAL A 52 -10.90 20.73 12.36
N GLN A 53 -12.05 20.68 13.02
CA GLN A 53 -12.23 21.29 14.34
C GLN A 53 -11.28 20.69 15.39
N GLU A 54 -11.13 19.36 15.38
CA GLU A 54 -10.19 18.69 16.27
C GLU A 54 -8.75 19.13 16.00
N MET A 55 -8.33 19.23 14.73
CA MET A 55 -7.00 19.70 14.39
C MET A 55 -6.76 21.16 14.78
N LEU A 56 -7.72 22.06 14.52
CA LEU A 56 -7.59 23.47 14.89
C LEU A 56 -7.53 23.68 16.40
N SER A 57 -8.20 22.82 17.18
CA SER A 57 -8.13 22.86 18.65
C SER A 57 -6.73 22.57 19.20
N LYS A 58 -5.91 21.84 18.44
CA LYS A 58 -4.53 21.48 18.80
C LYS A 58 -3.50 22.53 18.36
N VAL A 59 -3.92 23.57 17.62
CA VAL A 59 -3.02 24.59 17.07
C VAL A 59 -3.16 25.90 17.84
N CYS A 60 -2.05 26.38 18.40
CA CYS A 60 -1.94 27.70 19.03
C CYS A 60 -1.07 28.62 18.15
N PHE A 61 -1.63 29.72 17.65
CA PHE A 61 -0.83 30.72 16.91
C PHE A 61 -0.24 31.74 17.89
N SER A 62 1.07 31.65 18.13
CA SER A 62 1.81 32.61 18.96
C SER A 62 2.39 33.80 18.17
N GLY A 63 2.03 33.95 16.89
CA GLY A 63 2.57 34.99 15.99
C GLY A 63 4.03 34.81 15.60
N GLY A 64 4.64 33.68 15.97
CA GLY A 64 6.02 33.31 15.59
C GLY A 64 6.15 32.78 14.16
N LYS A 65 7.37 32.41 13.78
CA LYS A 65 7.63 31.70 12.52
C LYS A 65 7.07 30.28 12.59
N ASP A 66 6.54 29.80 11.47
CA ASP A 66 6.04 28.43 11.34
C ASP A 66 7.17 27.40 11.57
N ASN A 67 6.86 26.32 12.28
CA ASN A 67 7.78 25.22 12.54
C ASN A 67 7.19 23.91 12.02
N TRP A 68 8.05 23.08 11.42
CA TRP A 68 7.68 21.72 11.02
C TRP A 68 7.67 20.79 12.24
N VAL A 69 6.56 20.09 12.45
CA VAL A 69 6.41 19.09 13.51
C VAL A 69 6.26 17.70 12.90
N TRP A 70 7.02 16.74 13.41
CA TRP A 70 6.96 15.35 13.00
C TRP A 70 5.92 14.59 13.81
N GLU A 71 4.76 14.28 13.20
CA GLU A 71 3.63 13.64 13.91
C GLU A 71 3.88 12.18 14.32
N ALA A 72 4.80 11.48 13.65
CA ALA A 72 5.03 10.07 13.90
C ALA A 72 5.86 9.76 15.15
N ASP A 73 6.32 10.78 15.87
CA ASP A 73 6.99 10.62 17.16
C ASP A 73 6.52 11.71 18.14
N SER A 74 6.35 11.36 19.42
CA SER A 74 5.83 12.28 20.43
C SER A 74 6.78 13.44 20.74
N SER A 75 8.06 13.35 20.35
CA SER A 75 8.98 14.48 20.45
C SER A 75 8.66 15.62 19.48
N GLY A 76 7.87 15.35 18.43
CA GLY A 76 7.62 16.31 17.35
C GLY A 76 8.85 16.60 16.48
N VAL A 77 9.98 15.95 16.73
CA VAL A 77 11.25 16.17 16.01
C VAL A 77 11.47 15.08 14.97
N PHE A 78 11.79 15.50 13.75
CA PHE A 78 12.14 14.57 12.69
C PHE A 78 13.47 13.86 12.99
N SER A 79 13.49 12.53 12.80
CA SER A 79 14.74 11.77 12.79
C SER A 79 14.66 10.59 11.83
N VAL A 80 15.81 10.18 11.28
CA VAL A 80 15.88 8.95 10.46
C VAL A 80 15.48 7.72 11.27
N ALA A 81 15.74 7.73 12.58
CA ALA A 81 15.35 6.67 13.50
C ALA A 81 13.83 6.52 13.62
N SER A 82 13.09 7.63 13.76
CA SER A 82 11.62 7.60 13.85
C SER A 82 10.99 7.12 12.53
N VAL A 83 11.51 7.57 11.39
CA VAL A 83 11.09 7.07 10.06
C VAL A 83 11.33 5.56 9.94
N LYS A 84 12.51 5.07 10.33
CA LYS A 84 12.84 3.65 10.26
C LYS A 84 11.92 2.80 11.15
N LYS A 85 11.53 3.31 12.32
CA LYS A 85 10.59 2.65 13.23
C LYS A 85 9.19 2.57 12.61
N LEU A 86 8.70 3.65 12.01
CA LEU A 86 7.42 3.68 11.30
C LEU A 86 7.39 2.69 10.14
N LEU A 87 8.45 2.65 9.34
CA LEU A 87 8.57 1.69 8.23
C LEU A 87 8.59 0.22 8.70
N GLN A 88 9.20 -0.07 9.86
CA GLN A 88 9.18 -1.41 10.43
C GLN A 88 7.78 -1.81 10.90
N LEU A 89 7.05 -0.92 11.56
CA LEU A 89 5.66 -1.16 11.97
C LEU A 89 4.78 -1.49 10.76
N GLY A 90 4.89 -0.71 9.67
CA GLY A 90 4.16 -0.97 8.43
C GLY A 90 4.50 -2.31 7.75
N ARG A 91 5.76 -2.76 7.84
CA ARG A 91 6.20 -4.07 7.31
C ARG A 91 5.66 -5.24 8.13
N ASN A 92 5.63 -5.12 9.45
CA ASN A 92 5.11 -6.16 10.33
C ASN A 92 3.60 -6.40 10.13
N LEU A 93 2.87 -5.38 9.71
CA LEU A 93 1.45 -5.51 9.36
C LEU A 93 1.21 -6.21 8.01
N GLN A 94 2.22 -6.27 7.13
CA GLN A 94 2.03 -6.71 5.73
C GLN A 94 2.37 -8.16 5.40
N SER A 95 3.13 -8.92 6.20
CA SER A 95 3.19 -10.37 6.00
C SER A 95 3.92 -11.10 7.13
N ASN A 96 3.25 -12.07 7.75
CA ASN A 96 3.90 -13.13 8.53
C ASN A 96 4.37 -14.31 7.65
N ASN A 97 4.20 -14.22 6.33
CA ASN A 97 4.73 -15.20 5.36
C ASN A 97 6.10 -14.73 4.84
N GLU A 98 7.12 -14.95 5.67
CA GLU A 98 8.51 -14.92 5.22
C GLU A 98 8.92 -16.30 4.73
N MET A 99 9.26 -16.40 3.45
CA MET A 99 9.81 -17.62 2.84
C MET A 99 11.00 -18.14 3.66
N ARG A 100 10.97 -19.42 4.07
CA ARG A 100 12.11 -20.06 4.73
C ARG A 100 13.17 -20.42 3.69
N TRP A 101 14.39 -19.95 3.90
CA TRP A 101 15.51 -20.26 3.02
C TRP A 101 16.01 -21.68 3.28
N ALA A 102 16.19 -22.46 2.21
CA ALA A 102 16.79 -23.78 2.30
C ALA A 102 18.32 -23.67 2.22
N SER A 103 19.04 -24.11 3.24
CA SER A 103 20.51 -24.03 3.30
C SER A 103 21.20 -25.00 2.33
N TRP A 104 20.51 -26.06 1.91
CA TRP A 104 21.04 -27.11 1.04
C TRP A 104 20.90 -26.81 -0.46
N VAL A 105 20.22 -25.71 -0.83
CA VAL A 105 20.12 -25.27 -2.23
C VAL A 105 21.01 -24.05 -2.50
N PRO A 106 21.51 -23.87 -3.74
CA PRO A 106 22.23 -22.66 -4.10
C PRO A 106 21.42 -21.39 -3.83
N ILE A 107 22.09 -20.31 -3.42
CA ILE A 107 21.46 -19.01 -3.09
C ILE A 107 20.55 -18.48 -4.21
N LYS A 108 20.90 -18.73 -5.48
CA LYS A 108 20.12 -18.32 -6.64
C LYS A 108 18.74 -18.98 -6.67
N VAL A 109 18.62 -20.22 -6.18
CA VAL A 109 17.35 -20.96 -6.09
C VAL A 109 16.45 -20.36 -5.02
N ASN A 110 17.00 -20.03 -3.84
CA ASN A 110 16.26 -19.32 -2.80
C ASN A 110 15.78 -17.94 -3.28
N ILE A 111 16.65 -17.16 -3.93
CA ILE A 111 16.26 -15.85 -4.50
C ILE A 111 15.14 -16.02 -5.53
N PHE A 112 15.21 -17.06 -6.36
CA PHE A 112 14.19 -17.35 -7.35
C PHE A 112 12.84 -17.69 -6.69
N MET A 113 12.81 -18.60 -5.71
CA MET A 113 11.59 -18.94 -4.97
C MET A 113 11.02 -17.74 -4.23
N TRP A 114 11.86 -16.89 -3.64
CA TRP A 114 11.40 -15.67 -2.97
C TRP A 114 10.74 -14.70 -3.94
N ARG A 115 11.30 -14.57 -5.16
CA ARG A 115 10.68 -13.79 -6.23
C ARG A 115 9.37 -14.42 -6.71
N LEU A 116 9.29 -15.75 -6.78
CA LEU A 116 8.09 -16.49 -7.15
C LEU A 116 6.95 -16.20 -6.18
N GLU A 117 7.19 -16.36 -4.87
CA GLU A 117 6.19 -16.15 -3.82
C GLU A 117 5.67 -14.70 -3.77
N LYS A 118 6.53 -13.72 -4.06
CA LYS A 118 6.15 -12.30 -4.09
C LYS A 118 5.53 -11.85 -5.43
N ASP A 119 5.26 -12.76 -6.37
CA ASP A 119 4.78 -12.46 -7.74
C ASP A 119 5.71 -11.47 -8.49
N ARG A 120 7.02 -11.58 -8.27
CA ARG A 120 8.07 -10.66 -8.78
C ARG A 120 8.91 -11.27 -9.90
N ILE A 121 8.52 -12.39 -10.47
CA ILE A 121 9.19 -12.96 -11.64
C ILE A 121 8.70 -12.22 -12.89
N SER A 122 9.60 -12.04 -13.87
CA SER A 122 9.27 -11.49 -15.19
C SER A 122 8.42 -12.49 -15.98
N ILE A 123 7.14 -12.58 -15.63
CA ILE A 123 6.12 -13.35 -16.33
C ILE A 123 5.30 -12.37 -17.19
N ARG A 124 4.73 -12.82 -18.31
CA ARG A 124 3.96 -11.95 -19.21
C ARG A 124 2.83 -11.20 -18.48
N LEU A 125 2.13 -11.83 -17.52
CA LEU A 125 1.15 -11.13 -16.67
C LEU A 125 1.78 -10.02 -15.81
N ALA A 126 2.99 -10.21 -15.28
CA ALA A 126 3.69 -9.18 -14.51
C ALA A 126 4.16 -8.01 -15.39
N LEU A 127 4.42 -8.26 -16.68
CA LEU A 127 4.73 -7.22 -17.68
C LEU A 127 3.47 -6.44 -18.09
N LEU A 128 2.35 -7.13 -18.31
CA LEU A 128 1.05 -6.50 -18.58
C LEU A 128 0.58 -5.63 -17.41
N LYS A 129 0.72 -6.09 -16.16
CA LYS A 129 0.47 -5.28 -14.94
C LYS A 129 1.32 -4.00 -14.88
N ARG A 130 2.42 -3.93 -15.62
CA ARG A 130 3.31 -2.76 -15.73
C ARG A 130 3.08 -1.94 -17.00
N ASN A 131 1.96 -2.15 -17.70
CA ASN A 131 1.61 -1.46 -18.95
C ASN A 131 2.61 -1.66 -20.10
N ILE A 132 3.33 -2.78 -20.13
CA ILE A 132 4.21 -3.13 -21.25
C ILE A 132 3.38 -3.89 -22.29
N SER A 133 3.25 -3.33 -23.49
CA SER A 133 2.49 -3.93 -24.60
C SER A 133 3.20 -5.19 -25.12
N ILE A 134 2.47 -6.30 -25.18
CA ILE A 134 2.94 -7.57 -25.74
C ILE A 134 2.04 -7.88 -26.94
N PRO A 135 2.62 -8.05 -28.17
CA PRO A 135 1.84 -8.12 -29.41
C PRO A 135 0.94 -9.36 -29.54
N ASP A 136 1.15 -10.37 -28.70
CA ASP A 136 0.34 -11.58 -28.69
C ASP A 136 0.06 -11.98 -27.24
N SER A 137 -1.22 -12.08 -26.88
CA SER A 137 -1.67 -12.58 -25.57
C SER A 137 -1.75 -14.11 -25.53
N SER A 138 -1.43 -14.81 -26.63
CA SER A 138 -1.31 -16.27 -26.64
C SER A 138 -0.22 -16.74 -25.68
N PHE A 139 -0.51 -17.83 -24.97
CA PHE A 139 0.26 -18.29 -23.82
C PHE A 139 1.24 -19.40 -24.27
N PRO A 140 2.57 -19.20 -24.18
CA PRO A 140 3.54 -19.99 -24.95
C PRO A 140 3.69 -21.47 -24.53
N LEU A 141 3.02 -21.94 -23.47
CA LEU A 141 3.19 -23.29 -22.93
C LEU A 141 1.94 -24.15 -23.01
N CYS A 142 0.77 -23.62 -22.68
CA CYS A 142 -0.46 -24.40 -22.61
C CYS A 142 -1.66 -23.74 -23.30
N GLU A 143 -1.53 -22.49 -23.77
CA GLU A 143 -2.57 -21.71 -24.45
C GLU A 143 -3.94 -21.60 -23.74
N ALA A 144 -4.08 -22.14 -22.53
CA ALA A 144 -5.38 -22.41 -21.91
C ALA A 144 -5.77 -21.42 -20.81
N THR A 145 -4.80 -20.86 -20.07
CA THR A 145 -5.10 -19.95 -18.95
C THR A 145 -4.07 -18.83 -18.81
N PRO A 146 -4.44 -17.68 -18.20
CA PRO A 146 -3.51 -16.59 -17.91
C PRO A 146 -2.25 -17.04 -17.15
N GLU A 147 -1.08 -16.69 -17.68
CA GLU A 147 0.22 -17.10 -17.15
C GLU A 147 0.55 -16.46 -15.79
N SER A 148 0.14 -17.09 -14.69
CA SER A 148 0.60 -16.76 -13.34
C SER A 148 1.84 -17.58 -12.97
N ALA A 149 2.61 -17.14 -11.98
CA ALA A 149 3.70 -17.91 -11.38
C ALA A 149 3.26 -19.34 -11.00
N TRP A 150 2.11 -19.46 -10.33
CA TRP A 150 1.55 -20.74 -9.94
C TRP A 150 1.08 -21.59 -11.12
N HIS A 151 0.52 -20.97 -12.15
CA HIS A 151 0.16 -21.70 -13.35
C HIS A 151 1.41 -22.21 -14.04
N LEU A 152 2.37 -21.34 -14.32
CA LEU A 152 3.61 -21.65 -15.01
C LEU A 152 4.40 -22.79 -14.34
N PHE A 153 4.50 -22.81 -13.01
CA PHE A 153 5.35 -23.78 -12.32
C PHE A 153 4.62 -25.00 -11.74
N VAL A 154 3.30 -24.93 -11.52
CA VAL A 154 2.57 -25.98 -10.81
C VAL A 154 1.38 -26.52 -11.61
N HIS A 155 0.52 -25.65 -12.13
CA HIS A 155 -0.76 -26.07 -12.73
C HIS A 155 -0.72 -26.25 -14.25
N CYS A 156 0.31 -25.76 -14.92
CA CYS A 156 0.48 -25.93 -16.36
C CYS A 156 0.74 -27.40 -16.67
N GLY A 157 -0.03 -27.98 -17.62
CA GLY A 157 0.12 -29.38 -18.01
C GLY A 157 1.53 -29.73 -18.49
N TYR A 158 2.22 -28.78 -19.14
CA TYR A 158 3.62 -28.94 -19.51
C TYR A 158 4.53 -29.10 -18.28
N SER A 159 4.42 -28.17 -17.33
CA SER A 159 5.21 -28.18 -16.09
C SER A 159 4.89 -29.38 -15.21
N PHE A 160 3.64 -29.82 -15.19
CA PHE A 160 3.24 -31.06 -14.54
C PHE A 160 3.96 -32.27 -15.15
N GLY A 161 4.07 -32.37 -16.47
CA GLY A 161 4.84 -33.42 -17.15
C GLY A 161 6.34 -33.41 -16.77
N VAL A 162 6.93 -32.22 -16.63
CA VAL A 162 8.30 -32.06 -16.12
C VAL A 162 8.40 -32.60 -14.69
N TRP A 163 7.48 -32.21 -13.80
CA TRP A 163 7.45 -32.69 -12.42
C TRP A 163 7.25 -34.20 -12.31
N GLN A 164 6.41 -34.80 -13.17
CA GLN A 164 6.26 -36.25 -13.22
C GLN A 164 7.58 -36.97 -13.51
N THR A 165 8.37 -36.42 -14.44
CA THR A 165 9.69 -36.95 -14.78
C THR A 165 10.66 -36.82 -13.59
N VAL A 166 10.66 -35.67 -12.92
CA VAL A 166 11.50 -35.43 -11.73
C VAL A 166 11.10 -36.33 -10.57
N TRP A 167 9.80 -36.48 -10.28
CA TRP A 167 9.31 -37.37 -9.23
C TRP A 167 9.69 -38.83 -9.50
N SER A 168 9.56 -39.27 -10.75
CA SER A 168 10.00 -40.60 -11.17
C SER A 168 11.51 -40.79 -10.94
N TRP A 169 12.33 -39.82 -11.37
CA TRP A 169 13.79 -39.87 -11.19
C TRP A 169 14.21 -39.90 -9.71
N CYS A 170 13.56 -39.11 -8.87
CA CYS A 170 13.81 -39.04 -7.43
C CYS A 170 13.12 -40.15 -6.63
N ARG A 171 12.33 -41.04 -7.27
CA ARG A 171 11.51 -42.08 -6.62
C ARG A 171 10.54 -41.54 -5.57
N ILE A 172 9.96 -40.37 -5.83
CA ILE A 172 8.98 -39.72 -4.98
C ILE A 172 7.58 -40.12 -5.47
N ALA A 173 6.72 -40.59 -4.56
CA ALA A 173 5.32 -40.85 -4.89
C ALA A 173 4.66 -39.54 -5.31
N GLN A 174 3.93 -39.54 -6.43
CA GLN A 174 3.32 -38.33 -6.97
C GLN A 174 2.40 -37.71 -5.91
N PRO A 175 2.70 -36.50 -5.40
CA PRO A 175 1.78 -35.82 -4.51
C PRO A 175 0.54 -35.48 -5.34
N MET A 176 -0.66 -35.81 -4.84
CA MET A 176 -1.88 -35.26 -5.43
C MET A 176 -1.83 -33.75 -5.27
N VAL A 177 -1.58 -33.04 -6.36
CA VAL A 177 -1.63 -31.57 -6.39
C VAL A 177 -3.11 -31.17 -6.44
N SER A 178 -3.86 -31.47 -5.38
CA SER A 178 -5.22 -30.97 -5.20
C SER A 178 -5.15 -29.74 -4.30
N ASN A 179 -5.19 -28.56 -4.92
CA ASN A 179 -5.43 -27.26 -4.31
C ASN A 179 -4.46 -26.85 -3.20
N ILE A 180 -3.27 -26.36 -3.59
CA ILE A 180 -2.49 -25.47 -2.73
C ILE A 180 -3.01 -24.06 -3.00
N HIS A 181 -3.91 -23.59 -2.12
CA HIS A 181 -4.43 -22.21 -2.10
C HIS A 181 -3.44 -21.25 -1.43
#